data_AF-A0AAP6TDC4-F1
#
_entry.id   AF-A0AAP6TDC4-F1
#
_cell.length_a   1.000
_cell.length_b   1.000
_cell.length_c   1.000
_cell.angle_alpha   90.00
_cell.angle_beta   90.00
_cell.angle_gamma   90.00
#
_symmetry.space_group_name_H-M   'P 1'
#
loop_
_entity.id
_entity.type
_entity.pdbx_description
1 polymer ?
#
loop_
_entity_poly.entity_id
_entity_poly.type
_entity_poly.pdbx_seq_one_letter_code
_entity_poly.pdbx_strand_id
1 'polypeptide(L)'
;MDNKLITDLSRVFDYRYVDENEYNFKLISDMLTDFNFSLEYHRNKEVFAHNGEQIKYEHLNVTSSVSDFLTYLNGRFSNMVLGHNGDGINEVKDARVDNTGYDHKTLQDRLYHDYSTLDAFTKKVEKA
;
A
#
# COMPACT_ATOMS: atom_id res chain seq x y z
N MET A 1 34.03 5.23 -12.15
CA MET A 1 33.97 4.37 -13.36
C MET A 1 32.54 4.39 -13.86
N ASP A 2 32.36 4.38 -15.18
CA ASP A 2 31.03 4.28 -15.80
C ASP A 2 30.55 2.82 -15.73
N ASN A 3 29.25 2.60 -15.46
CA ASN A 3 28.64 1.27 -15.33
C ASN A 3 27.83 0.88 -16.58
N LYS A 4 28.07 1.57 -17.69
CA LYS A 4 27.45 1.27 -18.98
C LYS A 4 28.31 0.31 -19.80
N LEU A 5 27.63 -0.61 -20.48
CA LEU A 5 28.25 -1.48 -21.47
C LEU A 5 28.67 -0.65 -22.70
N ILE A 6 29.76 -1.06 -23.33
CA ILE A 6 30.17 -0.58 -24.65
C ILE A 6 29.24 -1.22 -25.67
N THR A 7 28.37 -0.41 -26.28
CA THR A 7 27.38 -0.88 -27.26
C THR A 7 27.74 -0.56 -28.71
N ASP A 8 28.73 0.31 -28.93
CA ASP A 8 29.36 0.56 -30.24
C ASP A 8 30.79 0.04 -30.17
N LEU A 9 31.01 -1.17 -30.69
CA LEU A 9 32.28 -1.90 -30.61
C LEU A 9 33.20 -1.56 -31.79
N SER A 10 34.48 -1.92 -31.67
CA SER A 10 35.42 -1.93 -32.79
C SER A 10 34.85 -2.67 -34.01
N ARG A 11 35.03 -2.09 -35.21
CA ARG A 11 34.47 -2.64 -36.46
C ARG A 11 35.35 -3.73 -37.08
N VAL A 12 36.55 -3.93 -36.53
CA VAL A 12 37.51 -4.95 -36.96
C VAL A 12 37.69 -5.89 -35.78
N PHE A 13 37.80 -7.18 -36.05
CA PHE A 13 38.14 -8.16 -35.02
C PHE A 13 39.61 -7.99 -34.62
N ASP A 14 39.85 -7.15 -33.62
CA ASP A 14 41.17 -6.80 -33.09
C ASP A 14 41.23 -6.99 -31.56
N TYR A 15 42.40 -6.72 -30.97
CA TYR A 15 42.58 -6.78 -29.52
C TYR A 15 41.57 -5.89 -28.79
N ARG A 16 41.25 -4.73 -29.36
CA ARG A 16 40.28 -3.79 -28.80
C ARG A 16 38.87 -4.38 -28.80
N TYR A 17 38.43 -5.02 -29.87
CA TYR A 17 37.12 -5.71 -29.92
C TYR A 17 37.00 -6.77 -28.82
N VAL A 18 38.06 -7.54 -28.59
CA VAL A 18 38.11 -8.54 -27.52
C VAL A 18 38.06 -7.87 -26.15
N ASP A 19 38.89 -6.86 -25.91
CA ASP A 19 38.94 -6.11 -24.65
C ASP A 19 37.60 -5.45 -24.31
N GLU A 20 36.90 -4.88 -25.30
CA GLU A 20 35.58 -4.27 -25.13
C GLU A 20 34.52 -5.30 -24.72
N ASN A 21 34.57 -6.51 -25.29
CA ASN A 21 33.69 -7.62 -24.90
C ASN A 21 34.04 -8.15 -23.50
N GLU A 22 35.32 -8.36 -23.19
CA GLU A 22 35.75 -8.78 -21.86
C GLU A 22 35.36 -7.77 -20.79
N TYR A 23 35.53 -6.48 -21.07
CA TYR A 23 35.09 -5.40 -20.20
C TYR A 23 33.58 -5.52 -19.92
N ASN A 24 32.77 -5.66 -20.97
CA ASN A 24 31.33 -5.84 -20.85
C ASN A 24 30.97 -7.09 -20.01
N PHE A 25 31.62 -8.23 -20.24
CA PHE A 25 31.33 -9.46 -19.49
C PHE A 25 31.75 -9.37 -18.02
N LYS A 26 32.86 -8.71 -17.71
CA LYS A 26 33.27 -8.43 -16.33
C LYS A 26 32.22 -7.55 -15.64
N LEU A 27 31.79 -6.48 -16.31
CA LEU A 27 30.74 -5.58 -15.80
C LEU A 27 29.42 -6.33 -15.56
N ILE A 28 28.98 -7.19 -16.50
CA ILE A 28 27.79 -8.03 -16.35
C ILE A 28 27.92 -8.98 -15.15
N SER A 29 29.09 -9.62 -15.00
CA SER A 29 29.36 -10.54 -13.89
C SER A 29 29.25 -9.84 -12.53
N ASP A 30 29.79 -8.63 -12.42
CA ASP A 30 29.70 -7.82 -11.21
C ASP A 30 28.24 -7.42 -10.93
N MET A 31 27.51 -6.95 -11.95
CA MET A 31 26.09 -6.61 -11.82
C MET A 31 25.23 -7.80 -11.35
N LEU A 32 25.47 -9.00 -11.88
CA LEU A 32 24.75 -10.20 -11.46
C LEU A 32 25.06 -10.58 -10.01
N THR A 33 26.30 -10.38 -9.59
CA THR A 33 26.74 -10.59 -8.20
C THR A 33 26.07 -9.60 -7.27
N ASP A 34 26.03 -8.32 -7.65
CA ASP A 34 25.39 -7.25 -6.89
C ASP A 34 23.88 -7.44 -6.78
N PHE A 35 23.21 -7.92 -7.84
CA PHE A 35 21.79 -8.26 -7.77
C PHE A 35 21.51 -9.42 -6.82
N ASN A 36 22.34 -10.48 -6.87
CA ASN A 36 22.18 -11.60 -5.95
C ASN A 36 22.38 -11.15 -4.49
N PHE A 37 23.43 -10.36 -4.24
CA PHE A 37 23.67 -9.75 -2.94
C PHE A 37 22.50 -8.88 -2.49
N SER A 38 22.01 -8.00 -3.36
CA SER A 38 20.90 -7.07 -3.04
C SER A 38 19.62 -7.82 -2.69
N LEU A 39 19.30 -8.90 -3.42
CA LEU A 39 18.14 -9.73 -3.13
C LEU A 39 18.28 -10.50 -1.81
N GLU A 40 19.46 -11.03 -1.50
CA GLU A 40 19.72 -11.69 -0.22
C GLU A 40 19.65 -10.68 0.94
N TYR A 41 20.26 -9.51 0.75
CA TYR A 41 20.24 -8.42 1.73
C TYR A 41 18.82 -7.93 1.99
N HIS A 42 18.05 -7.64 0.94
CA HIS A 42 16.65 -7.19 1.03
C HIS A 42 15.78 -8.16 1.84
N ARG A 43 15.97 -9.48 1.63
CA ARG A 43 15.21 -10.52 2.33
C ARG A 43 15.60 -10.69 3.79
N ASN A 44 16.90 -10.60 4.09
CA ASN A 44 17.43 -11.15 5.34
C ASN A 44 18.00 -10.09 6.30
N LYS A 45 18.36 -8.91 5.80
CA LYS A 45 19.19 -7.95 6.56
C LYS A 45 18.74 -6.50 6.44
N GLU A 46 17.99 -6.14 5.39
CA GLU A 46 17.56 -4.77 5.17
C GLU A 46 16.55 -4.32 6.24
N VAL A 47 16.95 -3.35 7.07
CA VAL A 47 16.07 -2.70 8.04
C VAL A 47 15.17 -1.74 7.28
N PHE A 48 13.86 -1.82 7.54
CA PHE A 48 12.83 -1.11 6.76
C PHE A 48 12.85 -1.46 5.27
N ALA A 49 13.10 -2.74 4.94
CA ALA A 49 12.97 -3.27 3.58
C ALA A 49 11.66 -2.84 2.89
N HIS A 50 10.59 -2.66 3.68
CA HIS A 50 9.33 -2.10 3.25
C HIS A 50 8.77 -1.10 4.26
N ASN A 51 7.96 -0.16 3.77
CA ASN A 51 7.01 0.59 4.59
C ASN A 51 5.80 -0.31 4.90
N GLY A 52 5.23 -0.20 6.11
CA GLY A 52 4.00 -0.91 6.49
C GLY A 52 2.80 -0.65 5.56
N GLU A 53 2.77 0.47 4.84
CA GLU A 53 1.78 0.78 3.79
C GLU A 53 1.84 -0.21 2.61
N GLN A 54 3.01 -0.80 2.35
CA GLN A 54 3.21 -1.78 1.28
C GLN A 54 2.77 -3.19 1.69
N ILE A 55 2.48 -3.40 2.99
CA ILE A 55 2.13 -4.71 3.53
C ILE A 55 0.62 -4.83 3.62
N LYS A 56 0.05 -5.73 2.82
CA LYS A 56 -1.39 -6.01 2.83
C LYS A 56 -1.82 -6.66 4.14
N TYR A 57 -2.83 -6.09 4.77
CA TYR A 57 -3.59 -6.70 5.86
C TYR A 57 -5.01 -7.01 5.37
N GLU A 58 -5.38 -8.29 5.37
CA GLU A 58 -6.67 -8.75 4.83
C GLU A 58 -7.32 -9.77 5.78
N HIS A 59 -8.58 -9.53 6.14
CA HIS A 59 -9.34 -10.43 7.02
C HIS A 59 -10.85 -10.27 6.78
N LEU A 60 -11.57 -11.38 6.61
CA LEU A 60 -13.04 -11.42 6.43
C LEU A 60 -13.58 -10.42 5.39
N ASN A 61 -12.98 -10.41 4.20
CA ASN A 61 -13.35 -9.52 3.06
C ASN A 61 -13.04 -8.02 3.27
N VAL A 62 -12.26 -7.67 4.28
CA VAL A 62 -11.75 -6.30 4.48
C VAL A 62 -10.26 -6.28 4.17
N THR A 63 -9.84 -5.34 3.34
CA THR A 63 -8.44 -5.14 2.95
C THR A 63 -7.97 -3.75 3.36
N SER A 64 -6.79 -3.68 3.99
CA SER A 64 -6.11 -2.45 4.39
C SER A 64 -4.58 -2.64 4.29
N SER A 65 -3.80 -1.64 4.66
CA SER A 65 -2.36 -1.77 4.89
C SER A 65 -2.07 -2.03 6.37
N VAL A 66 -0.91 -2.63 6.69
CA VAL A 66 -0.49 -2.82 8.09
C VAL A 66 -0.32 -1.46 8.79
N SER A 67 0.23 -0.46 8.10
CA SER A 67 0.44 0.89 8.66
C SER A 67 -0.88 1.54 9.08
N ASP A 68 -1.88 1.53 8.19
CA ASP A 68 -3.19 2.13 8.46
C ASP A 68 -3.92 1.37 9.58
N PHE A 69 -3.83 0.04 9.58
CA PHE A 69 -4.50 -0.77 10.58
C PHE A 69 -3.90 -0.57 11.98
N LEU A 70 -2.56 -0.46 12.10
CA LEU A 70 -1.91 -0.12 13.38
C LEU A 70 -2.32 1.27 13.87
N THR A 71 -2.42 2.25 12.97
CA THR A 71 -2.89 3.60 13.29
C THR A 71 -4.34 3.59 13.77
N TYR A 72 -5.22 2.87 13.08
CA TYR A 72 -6.62 2.67 13.49
C TYR A 72 -6.73 2.04 14.89
N LEU A 73 -5.96 0.98 15.18
CA LEU A 73 -5.98 0.33 16.49
C LEU A 73 -5.52 1.28 17.60
N ASN A 74 -4.43 2.02 17.38
CA ASN A 74 -3.95 3.00 18.36
C ASN A 74 -4.95 4.14 18.60
N GLY A 75 -5.64 4.58 17.54
CA GLY A 75 -6.75 5.54 17.63
C GLY A 75 -7.89 4.99 18.49
N ARG A 76 -8.27 3.71 18.34
CA ARG A 76 -9.28 3.08 19.19
C ARG A 76 -8.87 3.01 20.66
N PHE A 77 -7.62 2.64 20.95
CA PHE A 77 -7.11 2.67 22.33
C PHE A 77 -7.18 4.08 22.92
N SER A 78 -6.72 5.08 22.16
CA SER A 78 -6.72 6.47 22.59
C SER A 78 -8.14 6.97 22.88
N ASN A 79 -9.11 6.65 22.01
CA ASN A 79 -10.51 7.02 22.23
C ASN A 79 -11.09 6.41 23.51
N MET A 80 -10.76 5.16 23.82
CA MET A 80 -11.24 4.51 25.05
C MET A 80 -10.60 5.08 26.33
N VAL A 81 -9.39 5.61 26.24
CA VAL A 81 -8.67 6.21 27.38
C VAL A 81 -9.05 7.67 27.59
N LEU A 82 -9.21 8.43 26.51
CA LEU A 82 -9.36 9.88 26.53
C LEU A 82 -10.80 10.36 26.27
N GLY A 83 -11.65 9.49 25.72
CA GLY A 83 -13.02 9.83 25.35
C GLY A 83 -13.91 10.10 26.56
N HIS A 84 -14.93 10.92 26.36
CA HIS A 84 -15.94 11.21 27.37
C HIS A 84 -17.01 10.12 27.39
N ASN A 85 -17.53 9.81 28.58
CA ASN A 85 -18.75 9.01 28.71
C ASN A 85 -19.95 9.91 28.39
N GLY A 86 -20.55 9.70 27.22
CA GLY A 86 -21.77 10.39 26.79
C GLY A 86 -23.05 9.83 27.41
N ASP A 87 -24.18 10.40 27.00
CA ASP A 87 -25.50 9.82 27.22
C ASP A 87 -25.85 8.90 26.04
N GLY A 88 -25.69 7.59 26.23
CA GLY A 88 -25.82 6.63 25.14
C GLY A 88 -27.20 6.61 24.47
N ILE A 89 -28.28 6.96 25.16
CA ILE A 89 -29.61 6.99 24.55
C ILE A 89 -29.78 8.22 23.65
N ASN A 90 -29.32 9.37 24.12
CA ASN A 90 -29.41 10.61 23.35
C ASN A 90 -28.43 10.59 22.17
N GLU A 91 -27.21 10.09 22.34
CA GLU A 91 -26.25 9.94 21.24
C GLU A 91 -26.77 9.02 20.12
N VAL A 92 -27.38 7.88 20.48
CA VAL A 92 -27.99 6.97 19.49
C VAL A 92 -29.23 7.58 18.83
N LYS A 93 -29.99 8.43 19.53
CA LYS A 93 -31.12 9.17 18.93
C LYS A 93 -30.64 10.21 17.94
N ASP A 94 -29.61 10.98 18.30
CA ASP A 94 -29.03 11.99 17.44
C ASP A 94 -28.41 11.37 16.18
N ALA A 95 -27.76 10.20 16.31
CA ALA A 95 -27.17 9.47 15.20
C ALA A 95 -28.17 8.95 14.15
N ARG A 96 -29.49 9.00 14.43
CA ARG A 96 -30.55 8.61 13.48
C ARG A 96 -30.82 9.64 12.40
N VAL A 97 -30.32 10.87 12.57
CA VAL A 97 -30.44 11.91 11.56
C VAL A 97 -29.32 11.75 10.53
N ASP A 98 -29.66 11.64 9.25
CA ASP A 98 -28.67 11.51 8.19
C ASP A 98 -28.07 12.86 7.74
N ASN A 99 -27.12 12.83 6.81
CA ASN A 99 -26.43 14.02 6.31
C ASN A 99 -27.34 15.05 5.61
N THR A 100 -28.58 14.69 5.28
CA THR A 100 -29.58 15.60 4.69
C THR A 100 -30.49 16.24 5.74
N GLY A 101 -30.32 15.87 7.02
CA GLY A 101 -31.18 16.31 8.11
C GLY A 101 -32.47 15.47 8.26
N TYR A 102 -32.56 14.33 7.59
CA TYR A 102 -33.73 13.44 7.68
C TYR A 102 -33.61 12.51 8.89
N ASP A 103 -34.65 12.49 9.74
CA ASP A 103 -34.73 11.63 10.94
C ASP A 103 -35.30 10.25 10.59
N HIS A 104 -34.43 9.23 10.67
CA HIS A 104 -34.82 7.82 10.52
C HIS A 104 -35.40 7.26 11.81
N LYS A 105 -36.23 6.21 11.74
CA LYS A 105 -36.87 5.64 12.93
C LYS A 105 -35.89 4.95 13.89
N THR A 106 -34.83 4.35 13.36
CA THR A 106 -33.80 3.63 14.13
C THR A 106 -32.41 3.90 13.57
N LEU A 107 -31.36 3.65 14.38
CA LEU A 107 -29.98 3.76 13.91
C LEU A 107 -29.72 2.78 12.76
N GLN A 108 -30.33 1.59 12.81
CA GLN A 108 -30.24 0.60 11.74
C GLN A 108 -30.84 1.12 10.42
N ASP A 109 -32.01 1.76 10.46
CA ASP A 109 -32.64 2.32 9.26
C ASP A 109 -31.73 3.35 8.59
N ARG A 110 -31.12 4.24 9.40
CA ARG A 110 -30.14 5.23 8.93
C ARG A 110 -28.89 4.58 8.34
N LEU A 111 -28.29 3.59 9.00
CA LEU A 111 -27.09 2.90 8.49
C LEU A 111 -27.38 2.13 7.20
N TYR A 112 -28.56 1.49 7.11
CA TYR A 112 -28.99 0.78 5.92
C TYR A 112 -29.23 1.73 4.74
N HIS A 113 -29.95 2.84 4.98
CA HIS A 113 -30.22 3.85 3.95
C HIS A 113 -28.93 4.42 3.36
N ASP A 114 -27.99 4.84 4.20
CA ASP A 114 -26.71 5.42 3.76
C ASP A 114 -25.89 4.41 2.96
N TYR A 115 -25.69 3.20 3.49
CA TYR A 115 -24.89 2.18 2.81
C TYR A 115 -25.53 1.75 1.49
N SER A 116 -26.85 1.52 1.46
CA SER A 116 -27.55 1.13 0.25
C SER A 116 -27.51 2.22 -0.83
N THR A 117 -27.57 3.49 -0.44
CA THR A 117 -27.50 4.62 -1.37
C THR A 117 -26.12 4.72 -2.02
N LEU A 118 -25.06 4.61 -1.22
CA LEU A 118 -23.68 4.61 -1.70
C LEU A 118 -23.39 3.39 -2.60
N ASP A 119 -23.80 2.20 -2.17
CA ASP A 119 -23.60 0.95 -2.93
C ASP A 119 -24.30 1.01 -4.30
N ALA A 120 -25.57 1.45 -4.35
CA ALA A 120 -26.30 1.60 -5.60
C ALA A 120 -25.69 2.65 -6.53
N PHE A 121 -25.21 3.77 -5.98
CA PHE A 121 -24.53 4.80 -6.74
C PHE A 121 -23.21 4.28 -7.33
N THR A 122 -22.35 3.65 -6.53
CA THR A 122 -21.07 3.10 -6.99
C THR A 122 -21.27 2.06 -8.09
N LYS A 123 -22.22 1.13 -7.92
CA LYS A 123 -22.57 0.12 -8.95
C LYS A 123 -23.10 0.74 -10.24
N LYS A 124 -23.73 1.91 -10.18
CA LYS A 124 -24.17 2.65 -11.36
C LYS A 124 -22.98 3.29 -12.08
N VAL A 125 -22.04 3.87 -11.33
CA VAL A 125 -20.82 4.50 -11.87
C VAL A 125 -19.91 3.44 -12.51
N GLU A 126 -19.74 2.27 -11.89
CA GLU A 126 -18.92 1.18 -12.44
C GLU A 126 -19.42 0.61 -13.78
N LYS A 127 -20.71 0.80 -14.09
CA LYS A 127 -21.33 0.31 -15.34
C LYS A 127 -21.33 1.34 -16.46
N ALA A 128 -20.99 2.60 -16.18
CA ALA A 128 -20.97 3.70 -17.14
C ALA A 128 -19.60 3.77 -17.84
#